data_AF-A0A1W9W5H4-F1
#
_entry.id   AF-A0A1W9W5H4-F1
#
_cell.length_a   1.000
_cell.length_b   1.000
_cell.length_c   1.000
_cell.angle_alpha   90.00
_cell.angle_beta   90.00
_cell.angle_gamma   90.00
#
_symmetry.space_group_name_H-M   'P 1'
#
loop_
_entity.id
_entity.type
_entity.pdbx_description
1 polymer ?
#
loop_
_entity_poly.entity_id
_entity_poly.type
_entity_poly.pdbx_seq_one_letter_code
_entity_poly.pdbx_strand_id
1 'polypeptide(L)' 'MVDYEKYEEDCENIKKANEQLLNGFDAWLKSYGLSEKTINNHVSNIDFYINEFL' A
#
# COMPACT_ATOMS: atom_id res chain seq x y z
N MET A 1 -28.00 3.70 0.94
CA MET A 1 -27.25 3.18 2.10
C MET A 1 -26.45 1.93 1.73
N VAL A 2 -27.02 0.94 1.01
CA VAL A 2 -26.28 -0.22 0.46
C VAL A 2 -25.03 0.14 -0.36
N ASP A 3 -25.08 1.27 -1.09
CA ASP A 3 -23.96 1.72 -1.94
C ASP A 3 -22.72 2.15 -1.14
N TYR A 4 -22.93 2.73 0.04
CA TYR A 4 -21.83 3.18 0.90
C TYR A 4 -21.17 2.02 1.65
N GLU A 5 -21.96 1.07 2.17
CA GLU A 5 -21.44 -0.15 2.81
C GLU A 5 -20.61 -0.99 1.83
N LYS A 6 -21.10 -1.12 0.58
CA LYS A 6 -20.35 -1.81 -0.47
C LYS A 6 -19.06 -1.07 -0.83
N TYR A 7 -19.11 0.25 -0.93
CA TYR A 7 -17.92 1.06 -1.17
C TYR A 7 -16.87 0.88 -0.06
N GLU A 8 -17.27 0.89 1.22
CA GLU A 8 -16.35 0.62 2.33
C GLU A 8 -15.74 -0.79 2.25
N GLU A 9 -16.54 -1.80 1.91
CA GLU A 9 -16.04 -3.17 1.70
C GLU A 9 -15.02 -3.25 0.56
N ASP A 10 -15.31 -2.61 -0.57
CA ASP A 10 -14.41 -2.53 -1.73
C ASP A 10 -13.10 -1.81 -1.35
N CYS A 11 -13.17 -0.71 -0.60
CA CYS A 11 -11.99 0.01 -0.09
C CYS A 11 -11.13 -0.88 0.83
N GLU A 12 -11.73 -1.62 1.76
CA GLU A 12 -10.99 -2.53 2.64
C GLU A 12 -10.35 -3.70 1.87
N ASN A 13 -11.01 -4.19 0.83
CA ASN A 13 -10.42 -5.21 -0.05
C ASN A 13 -9.23 -4.66 -0.84
N ILE A 14 -9.31 -3.41 -1.32
CA ILE A 14 -8.19 -2.75 -2.01
C ILE A 14 -7.02 -2.52 -1.05
N LYS A 15 -7.26 -2.03 0.17
CA LYS A 15 -6.19 -1.83 1.18
C LYS A 15 -5.44 -3.12 1.50
N LYS A 16 -6.14 -4.25 1.63
CA LYS A 16 -5.52 -5.58 1.84
C LYS A 16 -4.65 -6.00 0.66
N ALA A 17 -5.09 -5.75 -0.58
CA ALA A 17 -4.29 -6.02 -1.77
C ALA A 17 -3.06 -5.10 -1.84
N ASN A 18 -3.23 -3.82 -1.50
CA ASN A 18 -2.15 -2.84 -1.44
C ASN A 18 -1.06 -3.24 -0.44
N GLU A 19 -1.43 -3.74 0.75
CA GLU A 19 -0.46 -4.23 1.74
C GLU A 19 0.42 -5.35 1.19
N GLN A 20 -0.17 -6.30 0.46
CA GLN A 20 0.60 -7.40 -0.17
C GLN A 20 1.58 -6.87 -1.23
N LEU A 21 1.14 -5.89 -2.03
CA LEU A 21 2.00 -5.24 -3.03
C LEU A 21 3.13 -4.45 -2.39
N LEU A 22 2.85 -3.70 -1.33
CA LEU A 22 3.85 -2.92 -0.57
C LEU A 22 4.91 -3.83 0.05
N ASN A 23 4.51 -4.98 0.61
CA ASN A 23 5.45 -5.98 1.13
C ASN A 23 6.35 -6.56 0.03
N GLY A 24 5.79 -6.85 -1.15
CA GLY A 24 6.57 -7.29 -2.31
C GLY A 24 7.54 -6.22 -2.81
N PHE A 25 7.10 -4.96 -2.82
CA PHE A 25 7.91 -3.82 -3.21
C PHE A 25 9.06 -3.54 -2.23
N ASP A 26 8.79 -3.59 -0.92
CA ASP A 26 9.82 -3.52 0.13
C ASP A 26 10.89 -4.60 -0.06
N ALA A 27 10.48 -5.87 -0.22
CA ALA A 27 11.40 -6.98 -0.44
C ALA A 27 12.23 -6.80 -1.72
N TRP A 28 11.60 -6.31 -2.80
CA TRP A 28 12.28 -5.97 -4.05
C TRP A 28 13.34 -4.88 -3.80
N LEU A 29 13.01 -3.77 -3.15
CA LEU A 29 13.97 -2.69 -2.87
C LEU A 29 15.12 -3.16 -1.96
N LYS A 30 14.84 -4.01 -0.97
CA LYS A 30 15.87 -4.65 -0.13
C LYS A 30 16.84 -5.48 -0.96
N SER A 31 16.34 -6.22 -1.96
CA SER A 31 17.19 -7.03 -2.85
C SER A 31 18.15 -6.19 -3.71
N TYR A 32 17.84 -4.92 -3.96
CA TYR A 32 18.73 -3.96 -4.64
C TYR A 32 19.77 -3.31 -3.71
N GLY A 33 19.76 -3.63 -2.41
CA GLY A 33 20.72 -3.09 -1.45
C GLY A 33 20.49 -1.64 -1.06
N LEU A 34 19.27 -1.13 -1.21
CA LEU A 34 18.93 0.23 -0.76
C LEU A 34 18.94 0.34 0.77
N SER A 35 19.23 1.55 1.27
CA SER A 35 19.20 1.81 2.71
C SER A 35 17.77 1.73 3.25
N GLU A 36 17.60 1.29 4.50
CA GLU A 36 16.28 1.24 5.15
C GLU A 36 15.56 2.60 5.10
N LYS A 37 16.29 3.70 5.29
CA LYS A 37 15.72 5.06 5.18
C LYS A 37 15.13 5.32 3.78
N THR A 38 15.85 4.93 2.74
CA THR A 38 15.39 5.07 1.34
C THR A 38 14.16 4.21 1.10
N ILE A 39 14.19 2.96 1.54
CA ILE A 39 13.08 2.01 1.38
C ILE A 39 11.83 2.53 2.08
N ASN A 40 11.96 2.94 3.35
CA ASN A 40 10.85 3.47 4.14
C ASN A 40 10.22 4.69 3.47
N ASN A 41 11.03 5.62 2.94
CA ASN A 41 10.51 6.78 2.22
C ASN A 41 9.72 6.39 0.97
N HIS A 42 10.17 5.39 0.20
CA HIS A 42 9.44 4.94 -0.98
C HIS A 42 8.14 4.22 -0.62
N VAL A 43 8.21 3.28 0.33
CA VAL A 43 7.05 2.49 0.79
C VAL A 43 6.00 3.42 1.41
N SER A 44 6.38 4.33 2.31
CA SER A 44 5.44 5.24 2.97
C SER A 44 4.79 6.22 2.01
N ASN A 45 5.53 6.72 1.02
CA ASN A 45 4.97 7.63 0.02
C ASN A 45 3.92 6.91 -0.84
N ILE A 46 4.22 5.69 -1.29
CA ILE A 46 3.29 4.92 -2.11
C ILE A 46 2.07 4.52 -1.28
N ASP A 47 2.27 4.01 -0.06
CA ASP A 47 1.21 3.67 0.89
C ASP A 47 0.21 4.81 1.06
N PHE A 48 0.72 6.03 1.31
CA PHE A 48 -0.11 7.23 1.41
C PHE A 48 -0.98 7.44 0.15
N TYR A 49 -0.40 7.45 -1.05
CA TYR A 49 -1.16 7.76 -2.26
C TYR A 49 -2.18 6.69 -2.64
N ILE A 50 -1.89 5.41 -2.38
CA ILE A 50 -2.77 4.31 -2.80
C ILE A 50 -3.87 4.00 -1.78
N ASN A 51 -3.73 4.44 -0.52
CA ASN A 51 -4.69 4.15 0.55
C ASN A 51 -5.46 5.38 1.05
N GLU A 52 -4.94 6.60 0.95
CA GLU A 52 -5.61 7.81 1.45
C GLU A 52 -6.74 8.31 0.52
N PHE A 53 -6.67 7.96 -0.78
CA PHE A 53 -7.57 8.49 -1.82
C PHE A 53 -8.48 7.43 -2.44
N LEU A 54 -8.76 6.34 -1.72
CA LEU A 54 -9.76 5.33 -2.08
C LEU A 54 -11.18 5.87 -1.86
#